data_AF-A0AAU4EKU0-F1
#
_entry.id   AF-A0AAU4EKU0-F1
#
_cell.length_a   1.000
_cell.length_b   1.000
_cell.length_c   1.000
_cell.angle_alpha   90.00
_cell.angle_beta   90.00
_cell.angle_gamma   90.00
#
_symmetry.space_group_name_H-M   'P 1'
#
loop_
_entity.id
_entity.type
_entity.pdbx_description
1 polymer ?
#
loop_
_entity_poly.entity_id
_entity_poly.type
_entity_poly.pdbx_seq_one_letter_code
_entity_poly.pdbx_strand_id
1 'polypeptide(L)'
;MITPRVLNNGSKSMDLTCSLPIDTRFLDTRGCEFDAIEALHDLKGNPESNTGAIQPEESADMTWVYRIPGSATPGKWVFVDLGDGSLGQTDYAGIQL
;
A
#
# COMPACT_ATOMS: atom_id res chain seq x y z
N MET A 1 11.11 2.26 2.15
CA MET A 1 9.88 1.63 2.67
C MET A 1 9.01 2.72 3.25
N ILE A 2 7.69 2.57 3.20
CA ILE A 2 6.72 3.50 3.76
C ILE A 2 5.77 2.68 4.65
N THR A 3 5.51 3.16 5.87
CA THR A 3 4.70 2.45 6.87
C THR A 3 3.57 3.36 7.35
N PRO A 4 2.51 3.59 6.55
CA PRO A 4 1.36 4.33 7.02
C PRO A 4 0.52 3.46 7.96
N ARG A 5 -0.33 4.15 8.72
CA ARG A 5 -1.41 3.52 9.47
C ARG A 5 -2.67 3.51 8.61
N VAL A 6 -3.20 2.32 8.33
CA VAL A 6 -4.39 2.12 7.51
C VAL A 6 -5.59 1.95 8.42
N LEU A 7 -6.65 2.74 8.19
CA LEU A 7 -7.96 2.58 8.83
C LEU A 7 -8.91 1.92 7.83
N ASN A 8 -9.57 0.84 8.23
CA ASN A 8 -10.68 0.28 7.46
C ASN A 8 -11.97 1.03 7.81
N ASN A 9 -12.31 2.05 7.03
CA ASN A 9 -13.58 2.78 7.15
C ASN A 9 -14.70 2.15 6.27
N GLY A 10 -14.46 0.95 5.74
CA GLY A 10 -15.41 0.18 4.95
C GLY A 10 -16.35 -0.67 5.80
N SER A 11 -17.21 -1.45 5.13
CA SER A 11 -18.21 -2.31 5.79
C SER A 11 -17.83 -3.80 5.83
N LYS A 12 -16.64 -4.16 5.32
CA LYS A 12 -16.15 -5.54 5.22
C LYS A 12 -14.73 -5.64 5.78
N SER A 13 -14.31 -6.83 6.19
CA SER A 13 -12.93 -7.10 6.54
C SER A 13 -11.99 -6.83 5.36
N MET A 14 -10.79 -6.31 5.65
CA MET A 14 -9.79 -5.95 4.65
C MET A 14 -8.49 -6.71 4.90
N ASP A 15 -8.09 -7.58 3.97
CA ASP A 15 -6.77 -8.23 3.99
C ASP A 15 -5.77 -7.35 3.23
N LEU A 16 -4.95 -6.61 3.97
CA LEU A 16 -3.98 -5.66 3.41
C LEU A 16 -2.85 -6.32 2.61
N THR A 17 -2.66 -7.63 2.71
CA THR A 17 -1.48 -8.31 2.16
C THR A 17 -1.79 -9.16 0.93
N CYS A 18 -2.89 -9.92 0.94
CA CYS A 18 -3.15 -10.89 -0.13
C CYS A 18 -4.31 -10.54 -1.04
N SER A 19 -5.32 -9.80 -0.58
CA SER A 19 -6.39 -9.33 -1.46
C SER A 19 -6.04 -8.04 -2.21
N LEU A 20 -4.87 -7.44 -1.90
CA LEU A 20 -4.38 -6.18 -2.47
C LEU A 20 -5.47 -5.08 -2.55
N PRO A 21 -6.18 -4.79 -1.43
CA PRO A 21 -7.27 -3.81 -1.42
C PRO A 21 -6.74 -2.37 -1.58
N ILE A 22 -5.44 -2.17 -1.45
CA ILE A 22 -4.75 -0.91 -1.67
C ILE A 22 -3.59 -1.17 -2.64
N ASP A 23 -3.64 -0.56 -3.82
CA ASP A 23 -2.49 -0.53 -4.74
C ASP A 23 -1.67 0.74 -4.48
N THR A 24 -0.36 0.64 -4.63
CA THR A 24 0.56 1.72 -4.25
C THR A 24 1.72 1.82 -5.24
N ARG A 25 2.17 3.04 -5.50
CA ARG A 25 3.39 3.32 -6.27
C ARG A 25 4.29 4.27 -5.49
N PHE A 26 5.58 4.11 -5.70
CA PHE A 26 6.55 5.13 -5.30
C PHE A 26 7.02 5.89 -6.52
N LEU A 27 7.04 7.21 -6.46
CA LEU A 27 7.47 8.08 -7.54
C LEU A 27 8.78 8.77 -7.15
N ASP A 28 9.76 8.78 -8.05
CA ASP A 28 10.92 9.67 -7.91
C ASP A 28 10.56 11.12 -8.28
N THR A 29 11.49 12.06 -8.07
CA THR A 29 11.27 13.48 -8.41
C THR A 29 11.09 13.75 -9.91
N ARG A 30 11.34 12.76 -10.78
CA ARG A 30 11.12 12.84 -12.23
C ARG A 30 9.79 12.22 -12.65
N GLY A 31 9.06 11.63 -11.71
CA GLY A 31 7.79 10.94 -11.95
C GLY A 31 7.96 9.50 -12.45
N CYS A 32 9.12 8.88 -12.31
CA CYS A 32 9.26 7.44 -12.57
C CYS A 32 8.57 6.65 -11.45
N GLU A 33 7.72 5.69 -11.83
CA GLU A 33 6.96 4.85 -10.91
C GLU A 33 7.70 3.55 -10.58
N PHE A 34 7.59 3.13 -9.33
CA PHE A 34 8.17 1.90 -8.81
C PHE A 34 7.15 1.10 -8.01
N ASP A 35 7.16 -0.20 -8.23
CA ASP A 35 6.23 -1.13 -7.62
C ASP A 35 6.73 -1.59 -6.25
N ALA A 36 5.78 -1.88 -5.36
CA ALA A 36 6.10 -2.57 -4.13
C ALA A 36 6.57 -4.00 -4.43
N ILE A 37 7.42 -4.57 -3.58
CA ILE A 37 7.78 -5.99 -3.67
C ILE A 37 6.53 -6.85 -3.42
N GLU A 38 6.45 -8.03 -4.03
CA GLU A 38 5.25 -8.90 -3.93
C GLU A 38 5.09 -9.57 -2.56
N ALA A 39 6.19 -9.92 -1.90
CA ALA A 39 6.19 -10.69 -0.65
C ALA A 39 5.99 -9.80 0.62
N LEU A 40 5.00 -8.91 0.61
CA LEU A 40 4.76 -7.99 1.74
C LEU A 40 4.29 -8.70 3.01
N HIS A 41 3.63 -9.86 2.90
CA HIS A 41 3.19 -10.64 4.07
C HIS A 41 4.35 -11.28 4.84
N ASP A 42 5.51 -11.48 4.20
CA ASP A 42 6.71 -12.02 4.85
C ASP A 42 7.47 -10.96 5.65
N LEU A 43 7.09 -9.68 5.51
CA LEU A 43 7.72 -8.59 6.25
C LEU A 43 7.27 -8.58 7.70
N LYS A 44 8.22 -8.80 8.62
CA LYS A 44 7.97 -8.71 10.06
C LYS A 44 7.29 -7.38 10.42
N GLY A 45 6.12 -7.46 11.03
CA GLY A 45 5.33 -6.31 11.46
C GLY A 45 4.17 -5.97 10.53
N ASN A 46 4.14 -6.51 9.31
CA ASN A 46 2.93 -6.45 8.48
C ASN A 46 1.88 -7.45 9.01
N PRO A 47 0.58 -7.19 8.78
CA PRO A 47 -0.48 -8.14 9.10
C PRO A 47 -0.26 -9.47 8.37
N GLU A 48 -0.62 -10.58 9.00
CA GLU A 48 -0.61 -11.89 8.35
C GLU A 48 -1.73 -11.98 7.29
N SER A 49 -1.49 -12.75 6.24
CA SER A 49 -2.49 -13.06 5.22
C SER A 49 -3.69 -13.79 5.80
N ASN A 50 -4.91 -13.39 5.41
CA ASN A 50 -6.21 -13.93 5.79
C ASN A 50 -6.55 -13.89 7.30
N THR A 51 -5.58 -14.09 8.20
CA THR A 51 -5.73 -14.05 9.66
C THR A 51 -5.55 -12.65 10.23
N GLY A 52 -4.76 -11.79 9.57
CA GLY A 52 -4.50 -10.41 9.94
C GLY A 52 -5.42 -9.38 9.26
N ALA A 53 -6.57 -9.82 8.74
CA ALA A 53 -7.52 -8.91 8.11
C ALA A 53 -8.11 -7.93 9.13
N ILE A 54 -7.95 -6.62 8.86
CA ILE A 54 -8.49 -5.57 9.74
C ILE A 54 -10.01 -5.47 9.58
N GLN A 55 -10.72 -5.39 10.69
CA GLN A 55 -12.18 -5.26 10.71
C GLN A 55 -12.61 -3.79 10.49
N PRO A 56 -13.88 -3.53 10.16
CA PRO A 56 -14.41 -2.17 10.12
C PRO A 56 -14.08 -1.38 11.39
N GLU A 57 -13.64 -0.13 11.20
CA GLU A 57 -13.16 0.81 12.22
C GLU A 57 -11.84 0.43 12.92
N GLU A 58 -11.22 -0.70 12.57
CA GLU A 58 -9.89 -1.05 13.05
C GLU A 58 -8.80 -0.42 12.19
N SER A 59 -7.62 -0.24 12.79
CA SER A 59 -6.44 0.22 12.07
C SER A 59 -5.24 -0.68 12.32
N ALA A 60 -4.45 -0.88 11.28
CA ALA A 60 -3.15 -1.55 11.37
C ALA A 60 -2.06 -0.73 10.69
N ASP A 61 -0.83 -0.90 11.15
CA ASP A 61 0.34 -0.44 10.42
C ASP A 61 0.65 -1.44 9.31
N MET A 62 0.94 -0.94 8.11
CA MET A 62 1.29 -1.76 6.95
C MET A 62 2.51 -1.16 6.28
N THR A 63 3.51 -1.96 5.98
CA THR A 63 4.76 -1.52 5.35
C THR A 63 4.80 -1.95 3.89
N TRP A 64 4.92 -0.99 2.99
CA TRP A 64 5.26 -1.22 1.59
C TRP A 64 6.75 -0.95 1.35
N VAL A 65 7.41 -1.89 0.68
CA VAL A 65 8.84 -1.80 0.35
C VAL A 65 9.00 -1.69 -1.16
N TYR A 66 9.76 -0.69 -1.60
CA TYR A 66 10.01 -0.40 -3.01
C TYR A 66 11.50 -0.57 -3.29
N ARG A 67 11.82 -1.15 -4.45
CA ARG A 67 13.19 -1.20 -4.96
C ARG A 67 13.37 -0.08 -5.98
N ILE A 68 14.12 0.95 -5.61
CA ILE A 68 14.45 2.08 -6.48
C ILE A 68 15.94 2.08 -6.85
N PRO A 69 16.33 2.55 -8.06
CA PRO A 69 17.73 2.76 -8.40
C PRO A 69 18.40 3.72 -7.41
N GLY A 70 19.66 3.46 -7.03
CA GLY A 70 20.41 4.34 -6.13
C GLY A 70 20.67 5.75 -6.69
N SER A 71 20.46 5.94 -7.99
CA SER A 71 20.52 7.24 -8.68
C SER A 71 19.19 7.98 -8.71
N ALA A 72 18.09 7.36 -8.27
CA ALA A 72 16.78 8.00 -8.21
C ALA A 72 16.65 8.83 -6.93
N THR A 73 16.06 10.02 -7.03
CA THR A 73 15.73 10.86 -5.88
C THR A 73 14.31 10.57 -5.42
N PRO A 74 14.08 10.12 -4.17
CA PRO A 74 12.75 9.99 -3.57
C PRO A 74 11.83 11.18 -3.81
N GLY A 75 10.59 10.94 -4.25
CA GLY A 75 9.61 11.98 -4.56
C GLY A 75 8.32 11.83 -3.75
N LYS A 76 7.46 10.90 -4.14
CA LYS A 76 6.11 10.74 -3.58
C LYS A 76 5.77 9.28 -3.33
N TRP A 77 4.93 9.03 -2.34
CA TRP A 77 4.24 7.77 -2.20
C TRP A 77 2.78 7.99 -2.57
N VAL A 78 2.23 7.17 -3.46
CA VAL A 78 0.87 7.32 -3.93
C VAL A 78 0.12 6.00 -3.77
N PHE A 79 -1.18 6.07 -3.50
CA PHE A 79 -2.03 4.91 -3.26
C PHE A 79 -3.42 5.08 -3.86
N VAL A 80 -4.09 3.97 -4.15
CA VAL A 80 -5.50 3.93 -4.56
C VAL A 80 -6.21 2.81 -3.80
N ASP A 81 -7.43 3.08 -3.34
CA ASP A 81 -8.31 2.09 -2.73
C ASP A 81 -9.02 1.30 -3.83
N LEU A 82 -8.84 -0.03 -3.83
CA LEU A 82 -9.46 -0.98 -4.75
C LEU A 82 -10.57 -1.80 -4.07
N GLY A 83 -10.84 -1.56 -2.79
CA GLY A 83 -11.72 -2.36 -1.92
C GLY A 83 -13.20 -2.36 -2.32
N ASP A 84 -13.63 -1.44 -3.18
CA ASP A 84 -14.99 -1.38 -3.73
C ASP A 84 -15.16 -2.18 -5.05
N GLY A 85 -14.09 -2.83 -5.53
CA GLY A 85 -14.09 -3.58 -6.78
C GLY A 85 -13.71 -2.75 -8.00
N SER A 86 -13.18 -1.54 -7.82
CA SER A 86 -12.66 -0.66 -8.87
C SER A 86 -11.34 -1.14 -9.48
N LEU A 87 -11.30 -2.39 -9.95
CA LEU A 87 -10.17 -2.91 -10.71
C LEU A 87 -10.01 -2.10 -12.01
N GLY A 88 -8.92 -1.33 -12.11
CA GLY A 88 -8.62 -0.46 -13.25
C GLY A 88 -8.72 1.05 -12.96
N GLN A 89 -8.95 1.46 -11.71
CA GLN A 89 -8.91 2.87 -11.32
C GLN A 89 -7.46 3.37 -11.20
N THR A 90 -7.17 4.55 -11.79
CA THR A 90 -5.83 5.14 -11.86
C THR A 90 -5.70 6.45 -11.08
N ASP A 91 -6.71 6.80 -10.28
CA ASP A 91 -6.71 8.07 -9.53
C ASP A 91 -6.02 7.90 -8.17
N TYR A 92 -4.70 7.91 -8.23
CA TYR A 92 -3.86 7.75 -7.05
C TYR A 92 -3.85 9.02 -6.19
N ALA A 93 -4.14 8.86 -4.90
CA ALA A 93 -3.91 9.87 -3.88
C ALA A 93 -2.43 9.89 -3.48
N GLY A 94 -1.81 11.07 -3.44
CA GLY A 94 -0.37 11.21 -3.19
C GLY A 94 0.00 11.87 -1.86
N ILE A 95 1.03 11.34 -1.22
CA ILE A 95 1.72 11.92 -0.07
C ILE A 95 3.14 12.32 -0.50
N GLN A 96 3.46 13.60 -0.35
CA GLN A 96 4.81 14.12 -0.58
C GLN A 96 5.71 13.68 0.58
N LEU A 97 6.88 13.13 0.24
CA LEU A 97 7.88 12.65 1.19
C LEU A 97 9.01 13.68 1.38
#